data_AF-A0A7C9PEC8-F1
#
_entry.id   AF-A0A7C9PEC8-F1
#
_cell.length_a   1.000
_cell.length_b   1.000
_cell.length_c   1.000
_cell.angle_alpha   90.00
_cell.angle_beta   90.00
_cell.angle_gamma   90.00
#
_symmetry.space_group_name_H-M   'P 1'
#
loop_
_entity.id
_entity.type
_entity.pdbx_description
1 polymer ?
#
loop_
_entity_poly.entity_id
_entity_poly.type
_entity_poly.pdbx_seq_one_letter_code
_entity_poly.pdbx_strand_id
1 'polypeptide(L)'
;MFDSPASPARTAAMVAHWVSTPAWGYLGSPYGFDAPALLMRPLASGAGTVMEQKLREDVPIVGMMPAAAVQILGESTGPDNLALTLQVSAAEVQAYIDAGGSVRVSQG
;
A
#
# COMPACT_ATOMS: atom_id res chain seq x y z
N MET A 1 -12.67 21.82 15.20
CA MET A 1 -11.39 21.76 14.47
C MET A 1 -11.53 20.65 13.45
N PHE A 2 -11.75 20.98 12.18
CA PHE A 2 -11.86 19.97 11.12
C PHE A 2 -10.44 19.55 10.75
N ASP A 3 -10.22 18.24 10.74
CA ASP A 3 -8.93 17.66 10.36
C ASP A 3 -8.63 18.00 8.90
N SER A 4 -7.40 18.43 8.59
CA SER A 4 -7.04 18.82 7.23
C SER A 4 -7.26 17.64 6.28
N PRO A 5 -7.62 17.88 4.99
CA PRO A 5 -7.77 16.79 4.02
C PRO A 5 -6.50 15.93 3.92
N ALA A 6 -5.32 16.50 4.24
CA ALA A 6 -4.03 15.84 4.32
C ALA A 6 -3.61 15.40 5.72
N SER A 7 -4.55 15.11 6.62
CA SER A 7 -4.18 14.58 7.93
C SER A 7 -3.52 13.21 7.83
N PRO A 8 -2.55 12.90 8.71
CA PRO A 8 -1.89 11.59 8.71
C PRO A 8 -2.87 10.44 8.85
N ALA A 9 -3.86 10.57 9.75
CA ALA A 9 -4.87 9.53 9.97
C ALA A 9 -5.73 9.27 8.74
N ARG A 10 -6.16 10.32 8.02
CA ARG A 10 -6.92 10.15 6.77
C ARG A 10 -6.07 9.52 5.67
N THR A 11 -4.82 9.93 5.57
CA THR A 11 -3.87 9.36 4.60
C THR A 11 -3.65 7.87 4.89
N ALA A 12 -3.38 7.51 6.16
CA ALA A 12 -3.25 6.12 6.59
C ALA A 12 -4.51 5.30 6.27
N ALA A 13 -5.69 5.83 6.56
CA ALA A 13 -6.95 5.14 6.24
C ALA A 13 -7.13 4.88 4.74
N MET A 14 -6.82 5.87 3.88
CA MET A 14 -6.91 5.70 2.42
C MET A 14 -5.89 4.70 1.88
N VAL A 15 -4.65 4.75 2.37
CA VAL A 15 -3.58 3.81 1.97
C VAL A 15 -3.87 2.40 2.45
N ALA A 16 -4.36 2.23 3.69
CA ALA A 16 -4.77 0.95 4.25
C ALA A 16 -5.95 0.34 3.48
N HIS A 17 -6.94 1.15 3.11
CA HIS A 17 -8.04 0.71 2.25
C HIS A 17 -7.53 0.26 0.87
N TRP A 18 -6.65 1.06 0.26
CA TRP A 18 -6.09 0.74 -1.05
C TRP A 18 -5.31 -0.59 -1.07
N VAL A 19 -4.38 -0.81 -0.13
CA VAL A 19 -3.54 -2.02 -0.12
C VAL A 19 -4.31 -3.29 0.23
N SER A 20 -5.44 -3.16 0.93
CA SER A 20 -6.34 -4.28 1.26
C SER A 20 -7.43 -4.51 0.22
N THR A 21 -7.59 -3.61 -0.75
CA THR A 21 -8.54 -3.76 -1.86
C THR A 21 -7.86 -4.44 -3.04
N PRO A 22 -8.28 -5.64 -3.45
CA PRO A 22 -7.76 -6.28 -4.65
C PRO A 22 -8.00 -5.40 -5.88
N ALA A 23 -7.01 -5.30 -6.76
CA ALA A 23 -7.20 -4.64 -8.05
C ALA A 23 -8.37 -5.30 -8.81
N TRP A 24 -9.20 -4.49 -9.47
CA TRP A 24 -10.44 -4.93 -10.12
C TRP A 24 -11.52 -5.48 -9.18
N GLY A 25 -11.42 -5.24 -7.87
CA GLY A 25 -12.45 -5.60 -6.90
C GLY A 25 -13.75 -4.78 -7.02
N TYR A 26 -13.67 -3.58 -7.60
CA TYR A 26 -14.82 -2.75 -7.94
C TYR A 26 -15.19 -2.92 -9.42
N LEU A 27 -16.49 -3.05 -9.70
CA LEU A 27 -16.98 -3.21 -11.07
C LEU A 27 -16.55 -2.03 -11.95
N GLY A 28 -15.77 -2.33 -12.99
CA GLY A 28 -15.32 -1.34 -13.97
C GLY A 28 -14.22 -0.39 -13.48
N SER A 29 -13.56 -0.68 -12.34
CA SER A 29 -12.49 0.15 -11.80
C SER A 29 -11.23 -0.68 -11.52
N PRO A 30 -10.04 -0.24 -11.99
CA PRO A 30 -8.77 -0.88 -11.67
C PRO A 30 -8.23 -0.50 -10.29
N TYR A 31 -9.01 0.21 -9.45
CA TYR A 31 -8.59 0.66 -8.12
C TYR A 31 -8.17 -0.51 -7.23
N GLY A 32 -7.09 -0.30 -6.47
CA GLY A 32 -6.54 -1.27 -5.52
C GLY A 32 -5.22 -1.87 -6.00
N PHE A 33 -4.74 -2.88 -5.26
CA PHE A 33 -3.48 -3.55 -5.54
C PHE A 33 -3.55 -5.04 -5.25
N ASP A 34 -2.95 -5.85 -6.12
CA ASP A 34 -2.81 -7.29 -5.92
C ASP A 34 -1.57 -7.57 -5.05
N ALA A 35 -1.70 -7.31 -3.74
CA ALA A 35 -0.63 -7.52 -2.77
C ALA A 35 -0.14 -8.99 -2.70
N PRO A 36 -1.01 -10.02 -2.77
CA PRO A 36 -0.59 -11.42 -2.84
C PRO A 36 0.34 -11.74 -4.01
N ALA A 37 0.22 -11.04 -5.15
CA ALA A 37 1.14 -11.22 -6.28
C ALA A 37 2.58 -10.79 -5.96
N LEU A 38 2.85 -10.15 -4.82
CA LEU A 38 4.21 -9.87 -4.34
C LEU A 38 4.86 -11.09 -3.67
N LEU A 39 4.09 -12.08 -3.22
CA LEU A 39 4.64 -13.29 -2.63
C LEU A 39 5.56 -13.98 -3.65
N MET A 40 6.71 -14.44 -3.15
CA MET A 40 7.75 -15.11 -3.94
C MET A 40 8.34 -14.28 -5.11
N ARG A 41 8.00 -12.99 -5.24
CA ARG A 41 8.66 -12.12 -6.23
C ARG A 41 10.03 -11.71 -5.73
N PRO A 42 11.08 -11.75 -6.57
CA PRO A 42 12.38 -11.19 -6.21
C PRO A 42 12.26 -9.71 -5.86
N LEU A 43 12.90 -9.27 -4.78
CA LEU A 43 12.91 -7.86 -4.36
C LEU A 43 13.47 -6.92 -5.45
N ALA A 44 14.44 -7.41 -6.23
CA ALA A 44 15.03 -6.68 -7.36
C ALA A 44 14.11 -6.57 -8.60
N SER A 45 12.88 -7.10 -8.56
CA SER A 45 11.97 -7.11 -9.71
C SER A 45 11.32 -5.77 -10.04
N GLY A 46 11.61 -4.71 -9.26
CA GLY A 46 10.98 -3.39 -9.42
C GLY A 46 9.52 -3.32 -8.97
N ALA A 47 9.01 -4.37 -8.29
CA ALA A 47 7.62 -4.43 -7.83
C ALA A 47 7.24 -3.25 -6.91
N GLY A 48 8.17 -2.80 -6.05
CA GLY A 48 7.95 -1.63 -5.19
C GLY A 48 7.72 -0.34 -5.97
N THR A 49 8.44 -0.12 -7.08
CA THR A 49 8.24 1.05 -7.95
C THR A 49 6.88 1.01 -8.64
N VAL A 50 6.46 -0.16 -9.13
CA VAL A 50 5.12 -0.34 -9.73
C VAL A 50 4.03 -0.09 -8.69
N MET A 51 4.22 -0.59 -7.47
CA MET A 51 3.30 -0.36 -6.35
C MET A 51 3.20 1.13 -5.98
N GLU A 52 4.33 1.83 -5.92
CA GLU A 52 4.37 3.28 -5.65
C GLU A 52 3.62 4.08 -6.72
N GLN A 53 3.87 3.78 -8.00
CA GLN A 53 3.20 4.44 -9.12
C GLN A 53 1.69 4.23 -9.05
N LYS A 54 1.25 2.99 -8.84
CA LYS A 54 -0.19 2.67 -8.76
C LYS A 54 -0.85 3.32 -7.54
N LEU A 55 -0.17 3.37 -6.40
CA LEU A 55 -0.67 4.05 -5.20
C LEU A 55 -0.92 5.54 -5.47
N ARG A 56 0.02 6.21 -6.16
CA ARG A 56 -0.11 7.62 -6.52
C ARG A 56 -1.25 7.88 -7.50
N GLU A 57 -1.47 6.97 -8.44
CA GLU A 57 -2.58 7.05 -9.41
C GLU A 57 -3.95 6.85 -8.74
N ASP A 58 -4.07 5.84 -7.88
CA ASP A 58 -5.34 5.45 -7.27
C ASP A 58 -5.74 6.29 -6.06
N VAL A 59 -4.76 6.86 -5.35
CA VAL A 59 -4.96 7.62 -4.12
C VAL A 59 -4.54 9.08 -4.38
N PRO A 60 -5.46 9.96 -4.85
CA PRO A 60 -5.10 11.29 -5.35
C PRO A 60 -4.33 12.16 -4.36
N ILE A 61 -4.62 12.00 -3.06
CA ILE A 61 -3.91 12.75 -2.02
C ILE A 61 -2.41 12.39 -1.96
N VAL A 62 -2.05 11.15 -2.28
CA VAL A 62 -0.67 10.69 -2.38
C VAL A 62 -0.05 11.14 -3.70
N GLY A 63 -0.82 11.09 -4.80
CA GLY A 63 -0.40 11.56 -6.12
C GLY A 63 0.00 13.05 -6.15
N MET A 64 -0.59 13.87 -5.27
CA MET A 64 -0.25 15.29 -5.13
C MET A 64 1.01 15.56 -4.29
N MET A 65 1.56 14.56 -3.59
CA MET A 65 2.73 14.71 -2.73
C MET A 65 4.04 14.60 -3.54
N PRO A 66 5.15 15.19 -3.06
CA PRO A 66 6.47 15.00 -3.67
C PRO A 66 6.85 13.53 -3.85
N ALA A 67 7.70 13.22 -4.83
CA ALA A 67 8.17 11.85 -5.10
C ALA A 67 8.77 11.18 -3.83
N ALA A 68 9.56 11.93 -3.06
CA ALA A 68 10.19 11.44 -1.83
C ALA A 68 9.21 11.18 -0.66
N ALA A 69 7.92 11.50 -0.82
CA ALA A 69 6.93 11.34 0.22
C ALA A 69 6.46 9.89 0.42
N VAL A 70 6.73 8.99 -0.53
CA VAL A 70 6.32 7.58 -0.44
C VAL A 70 7.56 6.71 -0.33
N GLN A 71 7.59 5.85 0.67
CA GLN A 71 8.61 4.81 0.82
C GLN A 71 7.90 3.49 1.12
N ILE A 72 8.30 2.42 0.42
CA ILE A 72 7.74 1.08 0.58
C ILE A 72 8.89 0.15 0.95
N LEU A 73 8.80 -0.46 2.12
CA LEU A 73 9.70 -1.50 2.58
C LEU A 73 8.96 -2.83 2.59
N GLY A 74 9.60 -3.88 2.06
CA GLY A 74 9.10 -5.25 2.13
C GLY A 74 10.07 -6.16 2.87
N GLU A 75 9.56 -6.94 3.81
CA GLU A 75 10.32 -7.91 4.60
C GLU A 75 9.66 -9.30 4.51
N SER A 76 10.42 -10.30 4.11
CA SER A 76 9.96 -11.70 4.12
C SER A 76 9.91 -12.21 5.56
N THR A 77 8.73 -12.48 6.09
CA THR A 77 8.54 -12.93 7.49
C THR A 77 8.38 -14.45 7.62
N GLY A 78 8.48 -15.17 6.50
CA GLY A 78 8.44 -16.63 6.42
C GLY A 78 8.55 -17.10 4.96
N PRO A 79 8.43 -18.42 4.72
CA PRO A 79 8.54 -19.01 3.38
C PRO A 79 7.57 -18.41 2.36
N ASP A 80 6.38 -18.00 2.82
CA ASP A 80 5.29 -17.47 2.00
C ASP A 80 4.56 -16.31 2.69
N ASN A 81 5.29 -15.50 3.48
CA ASN A 81 4.70 -14.35 4.16
C ASN A 81 5.51 -13.09 3.85
N LEU A 82 4.81 -11.98 3.68
CA LEU A 82 5.40 -10.68 3.40
C LEU A 82 4.80 -9.62 4.33
N ALA A 83 5.67 -8.91 5.05
CA ALA A 83 5.31 -7.68 5.72
C ALA A 83 5.70 -6.50 4.82
N LEU A 84 4.75 -5.58 4.62
CA LEU A 84 4.97 -4.32 3.91
C LEU A 84 4.80 -3.17 4.90
N THR A 85 5.76 -2.25 4.90
CA THR A 85 5.62 -0.94 5.56
C THR A 85 5.54 0.13 4.48
N LEU A 86 4.39 0.81 4.43
CA LEU A 86 4.14 1.94 3.54
C LEU A 86 4.22 3.22 4.37
N GLN A 87 5.31 3.95 4.22
CA GLN A 87 5.47 5.29 4.78
C GLN A 87 5.03 6.33 3.75
N VAL A 88 4.01 7.10 4.07
CA VAL A 88 3.47 8.17 3.22
C VAL A 88 3.47 9.48 3.99
N SER A 89 4.49 10.32 3.76
CA SER A 89 4.76 11.51 4.57
C SER A 89 4.80 11.17 6.07
N ALA A 90 3.85 11.65 6.86
CA ALA A 90 3.74 11.37 8.30
C ALA A 90 2.82 10.19 8.64
N ALA A 91 2.21 9.54 7.64
CA ALA A 91 1.37 8.37 7.82
C ALA A 91 2.17 7.08 7.63
N GLU A 92 1.91 6.09 8.48
CA GLU A 92 2.49 4.75 8.37
C GLU A 92 1.36 3.71 8.28
N VAL A 93 1.47 2.80 7.31
CA VAL A 93 0.58 1.64 7.16
C VAL A 93 1.41 0.39 7.09
N GLN A 94 1.08 -0.58 7.93
CA GLN A 94 1.66 -1.92 7.88
C GLN A 94 0.65 -2.88 7.28
N ALA A 95 1.07 -3.65 6.28
CA ALA A 95 0.27 -4.70 5.67
C ALA A 95 0.99 -6.04 5.79
N TYR A 96 0.32 -7.04 6.36
CA TYR A 96 0.79 -8.40 6.45
C TYR A 96 0.04 -9.26 5.45
N ILE A 97 0.78 -9.93 4.58
CA ILE A 97 0.27 -10.83 3.54
C ILE A 97 0.66 -12.24 3.93
N ASP A 98 -0.32 -13.12 4.09
CA ASP A 98 -0.09 -14.53 4.36
C ASP A 98 -0.08 -15.40 3.10
N ALA A 99 0.40 -16.63 3.23
CA ALA A 99 0.45 -17.62 2.16
C ALA A 99 -0.92 -17.92 1.52
N GLY A 100 -2.02 -17.65 2.23
CA GLY A 100 -3.38 -17.79 1.73
C GLY A 100 -3.87 -16.58 0.90
N GLY A 101 -3.04 -15.55 0.74
CA GLY A 101 -3.38 -14.32 0.05
C GLY A 101 -4.21 -13.36 0.91
N SER A 102 -4.35 -13.59 2.21
CA SER A 102 -5.07 -12.67 3.09
C SER A 102 -4.20 -11.45 3.36
N VAL A 103 -4.79 -10.26 3.27
CA VAL A 103 -4.12 -9.00 3.62
C VAL A 103 -4.71 -8.48 4.94
N ARG A 104 -3.85 -8.32 5.95
CA ARG A 104 -4.21 -7.70 7.24
C ARG A 104 -3.48 -6.37 7.36
N VAL A 105 -4.20 -5.32 7.72
CA VAL A 105 -3.64 -3.97 7.81
C VAL A 105 -3.69 -3.44 9.23
N SER A 106 -2.63 -2.75 9.65
CA SER A 106 -2.60 -1.92 10.86
C SER A 106 -2.06 -0.53 10.53
N GLN A 107 -2.57 0.48 11.24
CA GLN A 107 -2.18 1.87 11.09
C GLN A 107 -1.43 2.27 12.38
N GLY A 108 -0.29 2.94 12.22
CA GLY A 108 0.52 3.47 13.33
C GLY A 108 0.05 4.84 13.82
#